data_AF-A0A9E5N1W8-F1
#
_entry.id   AF-A0A9E5N1W8-F1
#
_cell.length_a   1.000
_cell.length_b   1.000
_cell.length_c   1.000
_cell.angle_alpha   90.00
_cell.angle_beta   90.00
_cell.angle_gamma   90.00
#
_symmetry.space_group_name_H-M   'P 1'
#
loop_
_entity.id
_entity.type
_entity.pdbx_description
1 polymer ?
#
loop_
_entity_poly.entity_id
_entity_poly.type
_entity_poly.pdbx_seq_one_letter_code
_entity_poly.pdbx_strand_id
1 'polypeptide(L)' 'RLLAGRAGQAIGVDASRDMLAVARASLEDAGLKDVQVRHGDIYALASEDASADEVVIHQVLHYLDQPEKAVA' A
#
# COMPACT_ATOMS: atom_id res chain seq x y z
N ARG A 1 -4.90 -10.40 2.23
CA ARG A 1 -4.38 -11.13 3.43
C ARG A 1 -3.09 -11.92 3.17
N LEU A 2 -2.49 -11.91 1.97
CA LEU A 2 -1.30 -12.68 1.62
C LEU A 2 -0.09 -12.51 2.57
N LEU A 3 0.08 -11.31 3.14
CA LEU A 3 1.20 -10.95 4.01
C LEU A 3 0.85 -10.94 5.51
N ALA A 4 -0.40 -11.23 5.88
CA ALA A 4 -0.82 -11.19 7.27
C ALA A 4 -0.03 -12.19 8.14
N GLY A 5 0.50 -11.72 9.28
CA GLY A 5 1.33 -12.52 10.17
C GLY A 5 2.75 -12.82 9.66
N ARG A 6 3.12 -12.31 8.47
CA ARG A 6 4.46 -12.45 7.88
C ARG A 6 5.24 -11.13 7.88
N ALA A 7 4.55 -10.00 7.93
CA ALA A 7 5.14 -8.68 8.09
C ALA A 7 4.96 -8.21 9.54
N GLY A 8 6.00 -7.63 10.14
CA GLY A 8 5.92 -7.01 11.46
C GLY A 8 5.04 -5.76 11.46
N GLN A 9 5.09 -4.98 10.38
CA GLN A 9 4.18 -3.87 10.07
C GLN A 9 3.97 -3.80 8.55
N ALA A 10 2.84 -3.24 8.11
CA ALA A 10 2.60 -2.97 6.70
C ALA A 10 1.83 -1.66 6.46
N ILE A 11 2.15 -0.97 5.37
CA ILE A 11 1.47 0.24 4.91
C ILE A 11 0.98 0.00 3.49
N GLY A 12 -0.34 0.08 3.28
CA GLY A 12 -0.95 0.17 1.96
C GLY A 12 -1.12 1.62 1.53
N VAL A 13 -0.83 1.91 0.26
CA VAL A 13 -1.01 3.23 -0.34
C VAL A 13 -1.92 3.10 -1.55
N ASP A 14 -2.91 3.98 -1.66
CA ASP A 14 -3.80 4.06 -2.81
C ASP A 14 -4.19 5.53 -3.07
N ALA A 15 -4.40 5.89 -4.33
CA ALA A 15 -4.85 7.23 -4.73
C ALA A 15 -6.37 7.41 -4.57
N SER A 16 -7.13 6.32 -4.47
CA SER A 16 -8.58 6.35 -4.31
C SER A 16 -8.99 6.29 -2.84
N ARG A 17 -9.65 7.35 -2.37
CA ARG A 17 -10.22 7.41 -1.02
C ARG A 17 -11.30 6.35 -0.79
N ASP A 18 -12.04 6.00 -1.83
CA ASP A 18 -13.09 4.98 -1.76
C ASP A 18 -12.48 3.59 -1.58
N MET A 19 -11.40 3.28 -2.32
CA MET A 19 -10.67 2.02 -2.14
C MET A 19 -10.04 1.91 -0.75
N LEU A 20 -9.53 3.03 -0.21
CA LEU A 20 -9.01 3.05 1.15
C LEU A 20 -10.11 2.82 2.20
N ALA A 21 -11.33 3.30 1.98
CA ALA A 21 -12.45 3.02 2.88
C ALA A 21 -12.76 1.52 2.91
N VAL A 22 -12.83 0.89 1.74
CA VAL A 22 -13.01 -0.58 1.61
C VAL A 22 -11.87 -1.34 2.30
N ALA A 23 -10.62 -0.91 2.07
CA ALA A 23 -9.45 -1.55 2.66
C ALA A 23 -9.45 -1.44 4.20
N ARG A 24 -9.80 -0.28 4.77
CA ARG A 24 -9.89 -0.10 6.23
C ARG A 24 -10.91 -1.05 6.84
N ALA A 25 -12.13 -1.10 6.29
CA ALA A 25 -13.16 -2.02 6.76
C ALA A 25 -12.67 -3.48 6.73
N SER A 26 -11.98 -3.88 5.66
CA SER A 26 -11.42 -5.24 5.55
C SER A 26 -10.34 -5.54 6.59
N LEU A 27 -9.52 -4.54 6.96
CA LEU A 27 -8.49 -4.68 8.00
C LEU A 27 -9.11 -4.77 9.40
N GLU A 28 -10.13 -3.95 9.68
CA GLU A 28 -10.90 -3.98 10.93
C GLU A 28 -11.56 -5.35 11.13
N ASP A 29 -12.28 -5.85 10.12
CA ASP A 29 -12.90 -7.19 10.14
C ASP A 29 -11.87 -8.32 10.32
N ALA A 30 -10.64 -8.12 9.83
CA ALA A 30 -9.55 -9.07 9.99
C ALA A 30 -8.84 -8.99 11.34
N GLY A 31 -9.09 -7.95 12.15
CA GLY A 31 -8.37 -7.69 13.39
C GLY A 31 -6.88 -7.37 13.19
N LEU A 32 -6.49 -6.89 12.01
CA LEU A 32 -5.08 -6.62 11.67
C LEU A 32 -4.68 -5.22 12.16
N LYS A 33 -4.02 -5.17 13.32
CA LYS A 33 -3.64 -3.91 14.00
C LYS A 33 -2.32 -3.32 13.50
N ASP A 34 -1.42 -4.16 13.00
CA ASP A 34 -0.09 -3.76 12.52
C ASP A 34 -0.09 -3.38 11.03
N VAL A 35 -1.27 -3.22 10.43
CA VAL A 35 -1.45 -2.85 9.02
C VAL A 35 -2.23 -1.54 8.94
N GLN A 36 -1.73 -0.60 8.17
CA GLN A 36 -2.37 0.70 7.95
C GLN A 36 -2.57 0.96 6.46
N VAL A 37 -3.56 1.78 6.11
CA VAL A 37 -3.75 2.26 4.74
C VAL A 37 -3.83 3.78 4.69
N ARG A 38 -3.12 4.37 3.72
CA ARG A 38 -2.93 5.82 3.58
C ARG A 38 -3.25 6.25 2.17
N HIS A 39 -3.81 7.45 2.05
CA HIS A 39 -3.96 8.10 0.75
C HIS A 39 -2.62 8.64 0.30
N GLY A 40 -2.21 8.33 -0.92
CA GLY A 40 -0.94 8.77 -1.46
C GLY A 40 -0.82 8.51 -2.94
N ASP A 41 0.14 9.20 -3.55
CA ASP A 41 0.55 9.01 -4.93
C ASP A 41 1.79 8.12 -4.95
N ILE A 42 1.79 7.10 -5.81
CA ILE A 42 2.92 6.19 -5.97
C ILE A 42 4.16 6.90 -6.53
N TYR A 43 3.98 8.01 -7.26
CA TYR A 43 5.10 8.82 -7.75
C TYR A 43 5.73 9.72 -6.68
N ALA A 44 5.08 9.86 -5.52
CA ALA A 44 5.49 10.76 -4.45
C ALA A 44 5.11 10.18 -3.08
N LEU A 45 5.65 8.99 -2.78
CA LEU A 45 5.42 8.33 -1.50
C LEU A 45 5.99 9.18 -0.35
N ALA A 46 5.21 9.33 0.73
CA ALA A 46 5.61 10.06 1.93
C ALA A 46 6.52 9.23 2.87
N SER A 47 7.01 8.09 2.40
CA SER A 47 7.94 7.23 3.15
C SER A 47 9.36 7.75 2.97
N GLU A 48 10.22 7.48 3.94
CA GLU A 48 11.64 7.77 3.83
C GLU A 48 12.33 6.76 2.92
N ASP A 49 13.47 7.15 2.33
CA ASP A 49 14.28 6.23 1.54
C ASP A 49 14.74 5.03 2.39
N ALA A 50 14.76 3.84 1.78
CA ALA A 50 15.13 2.58 2.43
C ALA A 50 14.34 2.26 3.72
N SER A 51 13.11 2.76 3.86
CA SER A 51 12.27 2.53 5.05
C SER A 51 11.40 1.27 4.99
N ALA A 52 11.55 0.43 3.97
CA ALA A 52 10.78 -0.80 3.79
C ALA A 52 11.71 -1.94 3.34
N ASP A 53 11.59 -3.09 3.99
CA ASP A 53 12.35 -4.29 3.61
C ASP A 53 11.79 -4.97 2.35
N GLU A 54 10.48 -4.83 2.13
CA GLU A 54 9.74 -5.51 1.05
C GLU A 54 8.68 -4.58 0.46
N VAL A 55 8.54 -4.59 -0.87
CA VAL A 55 7.54 -3.79 -1.60
C VAL A 55 6.73 -4.69 -2.53
N VAL A 56 5.41 -4.59 -2.47
CA VAL A 56 4.49 -5.33 -3.34
C VAL A 56 3.65 -4.36 -4.16
N ILE A 57 3.74 -4.48 -5.48
CA ILE A 57 2.91 -3.76 -6.44
C ILE A 57 2.08 -4.79 -7.20
N HIS A 58 0.79 -4.89 -6.90
CA HIS A 58 -0.09 -5.88 -7.51
C HIS A 58 -1.07 -5.21 -8.46
N GLN A 59 -0.88 -5.41 -9.77
CA GLN A 59 -1.82 -4.94 -10.81
C GLN A 59 -2.05 -3.42 -10.74
N VAL A 60 -1.05 -2.63 -10.32
CA VAL A 60 -1.12 -1.16 -10.26
C VAL A 60 -0.46 -0.51 -11.47
N LEU A 61 0.68 -1.04 -11.94
CA LEU A 61 1.51 -0.36 -12.95
C LEU A 61 0.75 -0.07 -14.26
N HIS A 62 -0.22 -0.90 -14.66
CA HIS A 62 -0.98 -0.66 -15.88
C HIS A 62 -2.02 0.47 -15.78
N TYR A 63 -2.27 1.00 -14.57
CA TYR A 63 -3.09 2.20 -14.37
C TYR A 63 -2.27 3.49 -14.39
N LEU A 64 -0.94 3.39 -14.46
CA LEU A 64 -0.03 4.53 -14.38
C LEU A 64 0.30 5.07 -15.77
N ASP A 65 0.31 6.40 -15.91
CA ASP A 65 0.76 7.06 -17.15
C ASP A 65 2.25 6.81 -17.43
N GLN A 66 3.07 6.70 -16.39
CA GLN A 66 4.54 6.55 -16.44
C GLN A 66 4.99 5.43 -15.48
N PRO A 67 4.63 4.17 -15.74
CA PRO A 67 4.87 3.07 -14.80
C PRO A 67 6.34 2.90 -14.42
N GLU A 68 7.27 3.24 -15.31
CA GLU A 68 8.71 3.21 -15.06
C GLU A 68 9.13 4.13 -13.92
N LYS A 69 8.46 5.28 -13.72
CA LYS A 69 8.79 6.20 -12.63
C LYS A 69 8.39 5.67 -11.25
N ALA A 70 7.45 4.74 -11.18
CA ALA A 70 7.04 4.14 -9.92
C ALA A 70 8.03 3.08 -9.41
N VAL A 71 8.98 2.64 -10.24
CA VAL A 71 9.94 1.55 -9.93
C VAL A 71 11.40 1.94 -10.19
N ALA A 72 11.66 3.21 -10.51
CA ALA A 72 12.98 3.74 -10.84
C ALA A 72 13.84 4.01 -9.60
#